data_AF-A0A373A3Q7-F1
#
_entry.id   AF-A0A373A3Q7-F1
#
_cell.length_a   1.000
_cell.length_b   1.000
_cell.length_c   1.000
_cell.angle_alpha   90.00
_cell.angle_beta   90.00
_cell.angle_gamma   90.00
#
_symmetry.space_group_name_H-M   'P 1'
#
loop_
_entity.id
_entity.type
_entity.pdbx_description
1 polymer ?
#
loop_
_entity_poly.entity_id
_entity_poly.type
_entity_poly.pdbx_seq_one_letter_code
_entity_poly.pdbx_strand_id
1 'polypeptide(L)'
;MAGKGVTSAPVVRPVFAESSKQVILRTAKENGTAPAGDRFTLVEYDGGYGPELIWQAERTGGLCAASESVMAGWCETVEETSGRRVPGVGVFVDPGLRERDGEASWVVRVMASGETIDRLSCQGREFPVRQVYAVDVAGARRTVYTASIPRNLQGEYRVSVQRDGKPDEDRLDLGFEKGRVVQC
;
A
#
# COMPACT_ATOMS: atom_id res chain seq x y z
N MET A 1 -10.86 42.54 -20.97
CA MET A 1 -10.11 41.29 -21.22
C MET A 1 -10.53 40.28 -20.16
N ALA A 2 -11.33 39.29 -20.54
CA ALA A 2 -11.84 38.27 -19.62
C ALA A 2 -10.80 37.16 -19.45
N GLY A 3 -10.31 36.96 -18.23
CA GLY A 3 -9.41 35.87 -17.88
C GLY A 3 -10.11 34.54 -18.06
N LYS A 4 -9.57 33.68 -18.92
CA LYS A 4 -10.02 32.30 -19.08
C LYS A 4 -9.77 31.56 -17.78
N GLY A 5 -10.86 31.21 -17.08
CA GLY A 5 -10.82 30.29 -15.96
C GLY A 5 -10.27 28.95 -16.42
N VAL A 6 -9.21 28.49 -15.75
CA VAL A 6 -8.75 27.10 -15.87
C VAL A 6 -9.81 26.25 -15.18
N THR A 7 -10.78 25.76 -15.95
CA THR A 7 -11.64 24.65 -15.51
C THR A 7 -10.75 23.42 -15.41
N SER A 8 -10.26 23.13 -14.21
CA SER A 8 -9.68 21.84 -13.86
C SER A 8 -10.70 20.77 -14.23
N ALA A 9 -10.39 19.97 -15.26
CA ALA A 9 -11.22 18.83 -15.64
C ALA A 9 -11.43 17.95 -14.40
N PRO A 10 -12.65 17.43 -14.16
CA PRO A 10 -12.88 16.53 -13.04
C PRO A 10 -11.93 15.35 -13.17
N VAL A 11 -11.16 15.09 -12.11
CA VAL A 11 -10.32 13.89 -12.03
C VAL A 11 -11.27 12.69 -12.02
N VAL A 12 -11.41 12.03 -13.16
CA VAL A 12 -12.13 10.76 -13.27
C VAL A 12 -11.33 9.76 -12.46
N ARG A 13 -11.82 9.43 -11.26
CA ARG A 13 -11.24 8.35 -10.47
C ARG A 13 -11.44 7.05 -11.24
N PRO A 14 -10.41 6.21 -11.39
CA PRO A 14 -10.61 4.90 -11.98
C PRO A 14 -11.64 4.15 -11.12
N VAL A 15 -12.75 3.76 -11.74
CA VAL A 15 -13.78 2.97 -11.07
C VAL A 15 -13.29 1.52 -11.09
N PHE A 16 -13.19 0.89 -9.93
CA PHE A 16 -12.89 -0.53 -9.84
C PHE A 16 -14.05 -1.32 -10.45
N ALA A 17 -13.82 -1.99 -11.58
CA ALA A 17 -14.92 -2.65 -12.27
C ALA A 17 -15.48 -3.80 -11.42
N GLU A 18 -16.80 -3.87 -11.26
CA GLU A 18 -17.44 -4.92 -10.47
C GLU A 18 -17.16 -6.32 -11.07
N SER A 19 -16.98 -6.42 -12.39
CA SER A 19 -16.54 -7.65 -13.04
C SER A 19 -15.15 -8.08 -12.59
N SER A 20 -14.19 -7.15 -12.50
CA SER A 20 -12.84 -7.41 -11.98
C SER A 20 -12.90 -7.90 -10.53
N LYS A 21 -13.71 -7.22 -9.70
CA LYS A 21 -13.96 -7.61 -8.31
C LYS A 21 -14.51 -9.03 -8.20
N GLN A 22 -15.51 -9.39 -8.99
CA GLN A 22 -16.10 -10.73 -8.98
C GLN A 22 -15.08 -11.80 -9.39
N VAL A 23 -14.23 -11.51 -10.37
CA VAL A 23 -13.15 -12.42 -10.77
C VAL A 23 -12.17 -12.63 -9.62
N ILE A 24 -11.69 -11.55 -8.99
CA ILE A 24 -10.76 -11.63 -7.85
C ILE A 24 -11.35 -12.46 -6.71
N LEU A 25 -12.59 -12.16 -6.30
CA LEU A 25 -13.24 -12.85 -5.17
C LEU A 25 -13.50 -14.33 -5.48
N ARG A 26 -13.86 -14.66 -6.73
CA ARG A 26 -13.99 -16.05 -7.18
C ARG A 26 -12.64 -16.76 -7.12
N THR A 27 -11.58 -16.16 -7.65
CA THR A 27 -10.24 -16.75 -7.64
C THR A 27 -9.69 -16.90 -6.21
N ALA A 28 -9.94 -15.93 -5.33
CA ALA A 28 -9.59 -16.05 -3.91
C ALA A 28 -10.32 -17.24 -3.26
N LYS A 29 -11.60 -17.46 -3.59
CA LYS A 29 -12.34 -18.64 -3.11
C LYS A 29 -11.78 -19.95 -3.65
N GLU A 30 -11.47 -20.02 -4.93
CA GLU A 30 -10.86 -21.19 -5.57
C GLU A 30 -9.48 -21.52 -4.95
N ASN A 31 -8.71 -20.50 -4.58
CA ASN A 31 -7.40 -20.65 -3.93
C ASN A 31 -7.48 -20.85 -2.41
N GLY A 32 -8.67 -20.81 -1.82
CA GLY A 32 -8.88 -20.96 -0.38
C GLY A 32 -8.35 -19.79 0.46
N THR A 33 -8.30 -18.60 -0.14
CA THR A 33 -7.92 -17.31 0.47
C THR A 33 -9.08 -16.32 0.46
N ALA A 34 -10.33 -16.80 0.41
CA ALA A 34 -11.54 -15.97 0.43
C ALA A 34 -11.56 -14.99 1.63
N PRO A 35 -12.15 -13.78 1.50
CA PRO A 35 -12.24 -12.83 2.60
C PRO A 35 -13.04 -13.35 3.81
N ALA A 36 -12.53 -13.12 5.02
CA ALA A 36 -13.18 -13.50 6.27
C ALA A 36 -14.56 -12.83 6.44
N GLY A 37 -15.62 -13.64 6.41
CA GLY A 37 -17.01 -13.13 6.44
C GLY A 37 -17.33 -12.18 5.29
N ASP A 38 -16.78 -12.42 4.10
CA ASP A 38 -16.96 -11.59 2.89
C ASP A 38 -16.47 -10.12 3.04
N ARG A 39 -15.62 -9.85 4.05
CA ARG A 39 -15.11 -8.50 4.32
C ARG A 39 -13.80 -8.22 3.59
N PHE A 40 -13.83 -7.23 2.72
CA PHE A 40 -12.66 -6.67 2.03
C PHE A 40 -12.76 -5.15 2.00
N THR A 41 -11.63 -4.48 1.76
CA THR A 41 -11.55 -3.03 1.60
C THR A 41 -11.09 -2.69 0.19
N LEU A 42 -11.84 -1.82 -0.48
CA LEU A 42 -11.40 -1.19 -1.72
C LEU A 42 -10.46 -0.03 -1.40
N VAL A 43 -9.23 -0.13 -1.89
CA VAL A 43 -8.20 0.89 -1.79
C VAL A 43 -8.15 1.66 -3.11
N GLU A 44 -8.58 2.91 -3.07
CA GLU A 44 -8.34 3.87 -4.15
C GLU A 44 -7.04 4.63 -3.85
N TYR A 45 -6.13 4.72 -4.81
CA TYR A 45 -4.85 5.41 -4.61
C TYR A 45 -4.93 6.87 -5.05
N ASP A 46 -4.27 7.73 -4.27
CA ASP A 46 -4.08 9.11 -4.67
C ASP A 46 -3.21 9.18 -5.94
N GLY A 47 -3.62 9.99 -6.92
CA GLY A 47 -2.86 10.24 -8.15
C GLY A 47 -3.06 9.24 -9.30
N GLY A 48 -3.98 8.28 -9.20
CA GLY A 48 -4.46 7.49 -10.35
C GLY A 48 -3.75 6.15 -10.60
N TYR A 49 -3.10 5.57 -9.58
CA TYR A 49 -2.79 4.14 -9.62
C TYR A 49 -4.09 3.34 -9.43
N GLY A 50 -4.18 2.19 -10.10
CA GLY A 50 -5.40 1.39 -10.16
C GLY A 50 -5.91 0.99 -8.77
N PRO A 51 -7.23 0.89 -8.56
CA PRO A 51 -7.77 0.50 -7.27
C PRO A 51 -7.43 -0.97 -6.96
N GLU A 52 -7.46 -1.33 -5.69
CA GLU A 52 -7.15 -2.68 -5.21
C GLU A 52 -8.07 -3.14 -4.10
N LEU A 53 -8.23 -4.46 -3.95
CA LEU A 53 -8.85 -5.06 -2.79
C LEU A 53 -7.79 -5.51 -1.81
N ILE A 54 -7.99 -5.21 -0.52
CA ILE A 54 -7.20 -5.78 0.59
C ILE A 54 -8.16 -6.50 1.55
N TRP A 55 -7.77 -7.68 2.02
CA TRP A 55 -8.57 -8.44 2.98
C TRP A 55 -7.74 -9.41 3.83
N GLN A 56 -8.33 -9.91 4.90
CA GLN A 56 -7.83 -11.05 5.66
C GLN A 56 -8.49 -12.33 5.16
N ALA A 57 -7.70 -13.34 4.79
CA ALA A 57 -8.20 -14.62 4.34
C ALA A 57 -8.86 -15.40 5.49
N GLU A 58 -10.08 -15.91 5.26
CA GLU A 58 -10.89 -16.59 6.28
C GLU A 58 -10.21 -17.85 6.83
N ARG A 59 -9.73 -18.69 5.91
CA ARG A 59 -9.21 -20.02 6.27
C ARG A 59 -7.79 -19.97 6.80
N THR A 60 -6.95 -19.10 6.23
CA THR A 60 -5.52 -19.05 6.56
C THR A 60 -5.18 -17.93 7.53
N GLY A 61 -6.05 -16.94 7.72
CA GLY A 61 -5.78 -15.75 8.54
C GLY A 61 -4.78 -14.77 7.93
N GLY A 62 -4.21 -15.09 6.77
CA GLY A 62 -3.22 -14.28 6.06
C GLY A 62 -3.78 -12.99 5.48
N LEU A 63 -2.90 -12.06 5.11
CA LEU A 63 -3.26 -10.76 4.54
C LEU A 63 -3.09 -10.79 3.03
N CYS A 64 -4.16 -10.52 2.30
CA CYS A 64 -4.20 -10.59 0.86
C CYS A 64 -4.46 -9.23 0.24
N ALA A 65 -3.88 -9.00 -0.94
CA ALA A 65 -4.15 -7.86 -1.80
C ALA A 65 -4.29 -8.31 -3.26
N ALA A 66 -5.19 -7.70 -4.02
CA ALA A 66 -5.37 -7.97 -5.45
C ALA A 66 -5.82 -6.73 -6.21
N SER A 67 -5.49 -6.67 -7.50
CA SER A 67 -5.75 -5.52 -8.37
C SER A 67 -6.24 -6.00 -9.72
N GLU A 68 -6.64 -5.06 -10.59
CA GLU A 68 -6.99 -5.39 -11.97
C GLU A 68 -5.86 -6.07 -12.76
N SER A 69 -4.61 -5.77 -12.41
CA SER A 69 -3.42 -6.36 -13.03
C SER A 69 -2.94 -7.64 -12.35
N VAL A 70 -3.32 -7.86 -11.10
CA VAL A 70 -2.90 -9.02 -10.29
C VAL A 70 -4.15 -9.71 -9.72
N MET A 71 -4.90 -10.36 -10.62
CA MET A 71 -6.19 -11.00 -10.32
C MET A 71 -6.09 -12.14 -9.31
N ALA A 72 -5.00 -12.93 -9.37
CA ALA A 72 -4.78 -14.06 -8.46
C ALA A 72 -4.56 -13.61 -7.00
N GLY A 73 -4.24 -12.33 -6.82
CA GLY A 73 -3.86 -11.75 -5.55
C GLY A 73 -2.48 -12.20 -5.08
N TRP A 74 -1.95 -11.44 -4.13
CA TRP A 74 -0.79 -11.79 -3.33
C TRP A 74 -1.25 -11.91 -1.88
N CYS A 75 -0.84 -12.97 -1.18
CA CYS A 75 -1.18 -13.18 0.22
C CYS A 75 0.08 -13.43 1.03
N GLU A 76 0.27 -12.63 2.09
CA GLU A 76 1.22 -12.95 3.15
C GLU A 76 0.56 -13.93 4.12
N THR A 77 1.28 -15.00 4.49
CA THR A 77 0.79 -15.95 5.48
C THR A 77 0.82 -15.36 6.89
N VAL A 78 0.15 -16.03 7.82
CA VAL A 78 0.23 -15.64 9.25
C VAL A 78 1.65 -15.82 9.75
N GLU A 79 2.37 -16.86 9.31
CA GLU A 79 3.77 -17.10 9.67
C GLU A 79 4.66 -15.95 9.19
N GLU A 80 4.56 -15.55 7.92
CA GLU A 80 5.31 -14.41 7.36
C GLU A 80 5.01 -13.12 8.13
N THR A 81 3.72 -12.87 8.40
CA THR A 81 3.28 -11.69 9.15
C THR A 81 3.78 -11.73 10.60
N SER A 82 3.83 -12.90 11.23
CA SER A 82 4.28 -13.09 12.60
C SER A 82 5.79 -12.93 12.77
N GLY A 83 6.57 -13.21 11.73
CA GLY A 83 8.02 -13.00 11.71
C GLY A 83 8.42 -11.51 11.62
N ARG A 84 7.48 -10.62 11.30
CA ARG A 84 7.73 -9.17 11.27
C ARG A 84 7.96 -8.64 12.69
N ARG A 85 8.89 -7.70 12.81
CA ARG A 85 9.19 -6.98 14.06
C ARG A 85 7.93 -6.31 14.62
N VAL A 86 7.75 -6.37 15.95
CA VAL A 86 6.67 -5.69 16.69
C VAL A 86 7.28 -5.00 17.92
N PRO A 87 7.22 -3.66 18.04
CA PRO A 87 6.76 -2.70 17.04
C PRO A 87 7.76 -2.61 15.86
N GLY A 88 7.28 -2.37 14.65
CA GLY A 88 8.12 -2.24 13.47
C GLY A 88 7.38 -2.07 12.14
N VAL A 89 8.04 -1.33 11.24
CA VAL A 89 7.56 -1.05 9.89
C VAL A 89 8.22 -1.95 8.83
N GLY A 90 7.46 -2.36 7.81
CA GLY A 90 7.97 -3.09 6.65
C GLY A 90 7.12 -2.90 5.40
N VAL A 91 7.60 -3.34 4.23
CA VAL A 91 6.81 -3.32 2.98
C VAL A 91 5.70 -4.38 3.07
N PHE A 92 4.50 -4.08 2.57
CA PHE A 92 3.39 -5.03 2.42
C PHE A 92 3.16 -5.27 0.94
N VAL A 93 3.46 -6.48 0.46
CA VAL A 93 3.42 -6.88 -0.96
C VAL A 93 4.24 -5.98 -1.90
N ASP A 94 4.45 -6.42 -3.14
CA ASP A 94 5.28 -5.68 -4.10
C ASP A 94 4.69 -4.30 -4.47
N PRO A 95 5.53 -3.28 -4.67
CA PRO A 95 5.07 -1.95 -5.07
C PRO A 95 4.59 -1.93 -6.52
N GLY A 96 3.69 -1.00 -6.83
CA GLY A 96 3.25 -0.75 -8.19
C GLY A 96 3.99 0.40 -8.85
N LEU A 97 4.47 0.24 -10.08
CA LEU A 97 4.98 1.38 -10.85
C LEU A 97 3.83 2.08 -11.60
N ARG A 98 3.74 3.39 -11.46
CA ARG A 98 2.83 4.24 -12.25
C ARG A 98 3.64 5.22 -13.08
N GLU A 99 3.24 5.42 -14.33
CA GLU A 99 3.72 6.52 -15.17
C GLU A 99 2.54 7.44 -15.51
N ARG A 100 2.70 8.75 -15.27
CA ARG A 100 1.68 9.76 -15.57
C ARG A 100 2.36 11.07 -15.96
N ASP A 101 1.90 11.67 -17.04
CA ASP A 101 2.39 12.98 -17.52
C ASP A 101 3.92 13.03 -17.69
N GLY A 102 4.55 11.89 -18.04
CA GLY A 102 6.00 11.75 -18.19
C GLY A 102 6.76 11.51 -16.89
N GLU A 103 6.09 11.52 -15.74
CA GLU A 103 6.68 11.24 -14.43
C GLU A 103 6.32 9.83 -13.95
N ALA A 104 7.34 9.10 -13.48
CA ALA A 104 7.17 7.78 -12.91
C ALA A 104 7.22 7.82 -11.37
N SER A 105 6.29 7.15 -10.71
CA SER A 105 6.20 7.04 -9.25
C SER A 105 5.94 5.60 -8.83
N TRP A 106 6.59 5.18 -7.75
CA TRP A 106 6.22 3.95 -7.05
C TRP A 106 5.04 4.23 -6.13
N VAL A 107 4.05 3.36 -6.20
CA VAL A 107 2.99 3.24 -5.20
C VAL A 107 3.39 2.12 -4.26
N VAL A 108 3.79 2.50 -3.06
CA VAL A 108 4.27 1.59 -2.03
C VAL A 108 3.15 1.34 -1.02
N ARG A 109 3.12 0.11 -0.52
CA ARG A 109 2.28 -0.31 0.58
C ARG A 109 3.20 -0.66 1.74
N VAL A 110 2.97 -0.04 2.88
CA VAL A 110 3.81 -0.16 4.07
C VAL A 110 2.94 -0.64 5.20
N MET A 111 3.39 -1.66 5.93
CA MET A 111 2.71 -2.19 7.10
C MET A 111 3.43 -1.77 8.36
N ALA A 112 2.69 -1.18 9.29
CA ALA A 112 3.08 -0.98 10.68
C ALA A 112 2.52 -2.09 11.57
N SER A 113 3.24 -2.39 12.65
CA SER A 113 2.94 -3.49 13.55
C SER A 113 2.80 -2.98 14.98
N GLY A 114 1.65 -2.39 15.30
CA GLY A 114 1.38 -1.81 16.61
C GLY A 114 1.73 -0.34 16.76
N GLU A 115 2.47 0.25 15.81
CA GLU A 115 2.62 1.72 15.70
C GLU A 115 1.73 2.33 14.62
N THR A 116 1.69 3.66 14.58
CA THR A 116 1.12 4.42 13.45
C THR A 116 2.23 5.13 12.69
N ILE A 117 2.08 5.25 11.36
CA ILE A 117 3.05 5.95 10.51
C ILE A 117 2.50 7.34 10.21
N ASP A 118 3.30 8.37 10.49
CA ASP A 118 2.96 9.76 10.18
C ASP A 118 3.37 10.12 8.76
N ARG A 119 4.61 9.76 8.37
CA ARG A 119 5.20 10.10 7.06
C ARG A 119 6.43 9.26 6.75
N LEU A 120 6.72 9.14 5.45
CA LEU A 120 8.02 8.70 4.94
C LEU A 120 8.85 9.93 4.58
N SER A 121 10.17 9.87 4.71
CA SER A 121 11.04 10.96 4.28
C SER A 121 12.34 10.48 3.66
N CYS A 122 12.80 11.23 2.67
CA CYS A 122 14.07 11.02 1.98
C CYS A 122 14.64 12.38 1.54
N GLN A 123 15.92 12.62 1.81
CA GLN A 123 16.63 13.87 1.48
C GLN A 123 15.89 15.16 1.91
N GLY A 124 15.26 15.15 3.09
CA GLY A 124 14.49 16.30 3.60
C GLY A 124 13.14 16.54 2.89
N ARG A 125 12.75 15.68 1.94
CA ARG A 125 11.40 15.64 1.36
C ARG A 125 10.54 14.67 2.14
N GLU A 126 9.29 15.06 2.38
CA GLU A 126 8.30 14.24 3.06
C GLU A 126 7.28 13.70 2.08
N PHE A 127 6.88 12.45 2.29
CA PHE A 127 5.87 11.75 1.50
C PHE A 127 4.76 11.33 2.47
N PRO A 128 3.56 11.93 2.33
CA PRO A 128 2.45 11.60 3.20
C PRO A 128 2.04 10.14 2.98
N VAL A 129 1.71 9.48 4.08
CA VAL A 129 1.12 8.15 4.04
C VAL A 129 -0.38 8.26 4.29
N ARG A 130 -1.15 7.34 3.72
CA ARG A 130 -2.58 7.21 4.01
C ARG A 130 -2.87 5.81 4.49
N GLN A 131 -3.50 5.69 5.67
CA GLN A 131 -3.98 4.40 6.16
C GLN A 131 -5.10 3.89 5.24
N VAL A 132 -5.01 2.64 4.82
CA VAL A 132 -5.99 2.01 3.90
C VAL A 132 -6.61 0.74 4.45
N TYR A 133 -5.95 0.06 5.39
CA TYR A 133 -6.47 -1.17 5.97
C TYR A 133 -5.87 -1.40 7.36
N ALA A 134 -6.63 -2.02 8.26
CA ALA A 134 -6.13 -2.35 9.59
C ALA A 134 -6.86 -3.56 10.17
N VAL A 135 -6.10 -4.54 10.67
CA VAL A 135 -6.63 -5.80 11.22
C VAL A 135 -5.68 -6.40 12.24
N ASP A 136 -6.19 -7.21 13.16
CA ASP A 136 -5.39 -7.90 14.16
C ASP A 136 -4.96 -9.28 13.63
N VAL A 137 -3.65 -9.47 13.47
CA VAL A 137 -3.04 -10.69 12.93
C VAL A 137 -1.78 -11.01 13.73
N ALA A 138 -1.64 -12.28 14.12
CA ALA A 138 -0.52 -12.78 14.91
C ALA A 138 -0.26 -11.96 16.19
N GLY A 139 -1.33 -11.60 16.91
CA GLY A 139 -1.23 -10.91 18.21
C GLY A 139 -0.87 -9.43 18.15
N ALA A 140 -0.81 -8.82 16.95
CA ALA A 140 -0.53 -7.40 16.79
C ALA A 140 -1.50 -6.74 15.79
N ARG A 141 -1.78 -5.45 16.01
CA ARG A 141 -2.54 -4.63 15.07
C ARG A 141 -1.66 -4.32 13.85
N ARG A 142 -2.00 -4.92 12.71
CA ARG A 142 -1.33 -4.68 11.43
C ARG A 142 -2.09 -3.59 10.69
N THR A 143 -1.40 -2.49 10.41
CA THR A 143 -2.00 -1.34 9.72
C THR A 143 -1.25 -1.11 8.42
N VAL A 144 -1.96 -1.19 7.30
CA VAL A 144 -1.43 -0.95 5.96
C VAL A 144 -1.67 0.51 5.57
N TYR A 145 -0.60 1.13 5.11
CA TYR A 145 -0.55 2.48 4.58
C TYR A 145 -0.12 2.47 3.12
N THR A 146 -0.56 3.46 2.35
CA THR A 146 -0.10 3.70 0.99
C THR A 146 0.63 5.02 0.90
N ALA A 147 1.70 5.06 0.11
CA ALA A 147 2.38 6.30 -0.27
C ALA A 147 2.79 6.26 -1.75
N SER A 148 2.92 7.45 -2.35
CA SER A 148 3.53 7.60 -3.67
C SER A 148 4.91 8.24 -3.51
N ILE A 149 5.95 7.58 -4.01
CA ILE A 149 7.32 8.10 -4.02
C ILE A 149 7.82 8.20 -5.48
N PRO A 150 8.59 9.25 -5.85
CA PRO A 150 9.18 9.34 -7.18
C PRO A 150 10.07 8.15 -7.50
N ARG A 151 9.99 7.63 -8.73
CA ARG A 151 10.78 6.46 -9.17
C ARG A 151 12.29 6.66 -9.02
N ASN A 152 12.76 7.91 -9.10
CA ASN A 152 14.18 8.26 -8.98
C ASN A 152 14.67 8.38 -7.53
N LEU A 153 13.77 8.42 -6.53
CA LEU A 153 14.13 8.45 -5.11
C LEU A 153 14.02 7.03 -4.55
N GLN A 154 15.06 6.22 -4.74
CA GLN A 154 15.11 4.84 -4.25
C GLN A 154 16.15 4.68 -3.15
N GLY A 155 15.90 3.70 -2.27
CA GLY A 155 16.79 3.24 -1.19
C GLY A 155 16.20 3.45 0.21
N GLU A 156 16.99 3.80 1.21
CA GLU A 156 16.58 3.80 2.63
C GLU A 156 15.81 5.07 3.03
N TYR A 157 14.53 4.93 3.34
CA TYR A 157 13.66 5.99 3.83
C TYR A 157 13.65 6.02 5.37
N ARG A 158 13.57 7.22 5.94
CA ARG A 158 13.21 7.39 7.35
C ARG A 158 11.69 7.39 7.48
N VAL A 159 11.19 6.64 8.45
CA VAL A 159 9.76 6.51 8.73
C VAL A 159 9.48 7.14 10.09
N SER A 160 8.76 8.26 10.11
CA SER A 160 8.29 8.84 11.36
C SER A 160 7.08 8.05 11.86
N VAL A 161 7.15 7.55 13.09
CA VAL A 161 6.09 6.74 13.69
C VAL A 161 5.69 7.26 15.06
N GLN A 162 4.48 6.91 15.51
CA GLN A 162 4.04 7.11 16.89
C GLN A 162 3.94 5.76 17.61
N ARG A 163 4.66 5.63 18.72
CA ARG A 163 4.62 4.48 19.64
C ARG A 163 4.18 4.96 21.02
N ASP A 164 3.06 4.43 21.51
CA ASP A 164 2.48 4.84 22.81
C ASP A 164 2.34 6.36 22.97
N GLY A 165 1.96 7.05 21.88
CA GLY A 165 1.79 8.50 21.84
C GLY A 165 3.09 9.30 21.85
N LYS A 166 4.25 8.67 21.64
CA LYS A 166 5.55 9.31 21.51
C LYS A 166 6.09 9.17 20.08
N PRO A 167 6.71 10.23 19.54
CA PRO A 167 7.37 10.16 18.26
C PRO A 167 8.62 9.26 18.34
N ASP A 168 8.81 8.46 17.31
CA ASP A 168 9.98 7.60 17.10
C ASP A 168 10.31 7.53 15.59
N GLU A 169 11.42 6.88 15.24
CA GLU A 169 11.88 6.74 13.86
C GLU A 169 12.29 5.29 13.54
N ASP A 170 11.78 4.79 12.43
CA ASP A 170 12.21 3.53 11.80
C ASP A 170 12.92 3.81 10.47
N ARG A 171 13.53 2.77 9.90
CA ARG A 171 14.11 2.81 8.56
C ARG A 171 13.47 1.74 7.68
N LEU A 172 13.26 2.08 6.41
CA LEU A 172 12.61 1.21 5.45
C LEU A 172 13.32 1.29 4.09
N ASP A 173 13.85 0.18 3.61
CA ASP A 173 14.44 0.10 2.28
C ASP A 173 13.34 0.00 1.21
N LEU A 174 13.30 1.00 0.33
CA LEU A 174 12.43 1.12 -0.84
C LEU A 174 13.27 1.17 -2.14
N GLY A 175 14.38 0.43 -2.17
CA GLY A 175 15.20 0.19 -3.35
C GLY A 175 14.67 -0.95 -4.23
N PHE A 176 13.76 -0.64 -5.17
CA PHE A 176 13.06 -1.66 -5.96
C PHE A 176 13.75 -2.02 -7.28
N GLU A 177 14.47 -1.09 -7.92
CA GLU A 177 15.18 -1.31 -9.17
C GLU A 177 16.68 -1.46 -8.96
N LYS A 178 17.21 -2.64 -9.25
CA LYS A 178 18.65 -2.88 -9.29
C LYS A 178 19.31 -2.02 -10.39
N GLY A 179 20.47 -1.44 -10.09
CA GLY A 179 21.26 -0.66 -11.04
C GLY A 179 20.83 0.81 -11.21
N ARG A 180 19.84 1.28 -10.43
CA ARG A 180 19.53 2.71 -10.31
C ARG A 180 20.37 3.36 -9.21
N VAL A 181 20.52 4.69 -9.30
CA VAL A 181 21.18 5.48 -8.26
C VAL A 181 20.31 5.46 -7.00
N VAL A 182 20.91 5.04 -5.89
CA VAL A 182 20.36 5.12 -4.55
C VAL A 182 20.46 6.58 -4.10
N GLN A 183 19.31 7.21 -3.85
CA GLN A 183 19.22 8.62 -3.44
C GLN A 183 18.69 8.77 -2.02
N CYS A 184 18.04 7.73 -1.51
CA CYS A 184 17.67 7.54 -0.12
C CYS A 184 18.62 6.46 0.42
#